data_AF-A0A536EFH5-F1
#
_entry.id   AF-A0A536EFH5-F1
#
_cell.length_a   1.000
_cell.length_b   1.000
_cell.length_c   1.000
_cell.angle_alpha   90.00
_cell.angle_beta   90.00
_cell.angle_gamma   90.00
#
_symmetry.space_group_name_H-M   'P 1'
#
loop_
_entity.id
_entity.type
_entity.pdbx_description
1 polymer ?
#
loop_
_entity_poly.entity_id
_entity_poly.type
_entity_poly.pdbx_seq_one_letter_code
_entity_poly.pdbx_strand_id
1 'polypeptide(L)'
;MNWFLLWLFLHILAAVIAFGPIFVFPIIGTLVAQSPQNMRFAVELNHRIESRLVLPLALTMLVSGSGLIWTSGINFFQTAFLIVGVALYLLALAIAFAVLLPTTQRLLQISEHAPAPTPGGGGPPPQVMALVRRNQMFGGFTTILFVVIIFLMIIQPGGIALR
;
A
#
# COMPACT_ATOMS: atom_id res chain seq x y z
N MET A 1 22.62 -19.59 -11.65
CA MET A 1 21.97 -18.70 -10.66
C MET A 1 21.02 -19.57 -9.85
N ASN A 2 21.07 -19.54 -8.51
CA ASN A 2 20.06 -20.24 -7.71
C ASN A 2 18.72 -19.52 -7.88
N TRP A 3 17.77 -20.10 -8.62
CA TRP A 3 16.48 -19.48 -8.93
C TRP A 3 15.74 -19.03 -7.67
N PHE A 4 15.86 -19.80 -6.58
CA PHE A 4 15.34 -19.42 -5.27
C PHE A 4 15.88 -18.08 -4.78
N LEU A 5 17.21 -17.86 -4.85
CA LEU A 5 17.83 -16.62 -4.41
C LEU A 5 17.40 -15.42 -5.26
N LEU A 6 17.19 -15.62 -6.56
CA LEU A 6 16.68 -14.56 -7.43
C LEU A 6 15.27 -14.14 -7.00
N TRP A 7 14.36 -15.10 -6.79
CA TRP A 7 13.01 -14.81 -6.34
C TRP A 7 12.99 -14.17 -4.96
N LEU A 8 13.84 -14.64 -4.05
CA LEU A 8 13.99 -14.08 -2.71
C LEU A 8 14.44 -12.62 -2.76
N PHE A 9 15.47 -12.34 -3.56
CA PHE A 9 15.98 -10.99 -3.77
C PHE A 9 14.90 -10.07 -4.32
N LEU A 10 14.21 -10.47 -5.39
CA LEU A 10 13.14 -9.67 -6.00
C LEU A 10 11.98 -9.43 -5.03
N HIS A 11 11.59 -10.44 -4.26
CA HIS A 11 10.49 -10.34 -3.30
C HIS A 11 10.80 -9.36 -2.16
N ILE A 12 11.98 -9.50 -1.54
CA ILE A 12 12.40 -8.63 -0.45
C ILE A 12 12.62 -7.21 -0.96
N LEU A 13 13.28 -7.04 -2.11
CA LEU A 13 13.52 -5.72 -2.70
C LEU A 13 12.20 -5.00 -3.00
N ALA A 14 11.24 -5.70 -3.62
CA ALA A 14 9.92 -5.15 -3.90
C ALA A 14 9.18 -4.78 -2.60
N ALA A 15 9.22 -5.63 -1.57
CA ALA A 15 8.61 -5.35 -0.27
C ALA A 15 9.18 -4.09 0.38
N VAL A 16 10.51 -3.95 0.45
CA VAL A 16 11.18 -2.81 1.08
C VAL A 16 10.81 -1.51 0.37
N ILE A 17 10.85 -1.49 -0.96
CA ILE A 17 10.57 -0.27 -1.73
C ILE A 17 9.06 0.06 -1.72
N ALA A 18 8.18 -0.95 -1.84
CA ALA A 18 6.73 -0.73 -1.87
C ALA A 18 6.15 -0.31 -0.52
N PHE A 19 6.69 -0.83 0.59
CA PHE A 19 6.16 -0.55 1.93
C PHE A 19 6.65 0.77 2.51
N GLY A 20 7.82 1.27 2.09
CA GLY A 20 8.36 2.55 2.55
C GLY A 20 7.34 3.71 2.50
N PRO A 21 6.71 3.99 1.34
CA PRO A 21 5.70 5.03 1.22
C PRO A 21 4.50 4.90 2.16
N ILE A 22 4.11 3.69 2.53
CA ILE A 22 2.93 3.41 3.36
C ILE A 22 3.09 4.02 4.75
N PHE A 23 4.31 4.05 5.29
CA PHE A 23 4.61 4.70 6.57
C PHE A 23 4.70 6.22 6.45
N VAL A 24 4.94 6.75 5.25
CA VAL A 24 5.11 8.20 5.00
C VAL A 24 3.77 8.88 4.68
N PHE A 25 2.83 8.18 4.03
CA PHE A 25 1.55 8.76 3.63
C PHE A 25 0.73 9.38 4.78
N PRO A 26 0.65 8.79 5.99
CA PRO A 26 -0.03 9.42 7.12
C PRO A 26 0.64 10.74 7.52
N ILE A 27 1.97 10.82 7.49
CA ILE A 27 2.74 12.02 7.81
C ILE A 27 2.39 13.13 6.80
N ILE A 28 2.43 12.82 5.50
CA ILE A 28 2.02 13.75 4.45
C ILE A 28 0.58 14.23 4.69
N GLY A 29 -0.33 13.31 5.03
CA GLY A 29 -1.72 13.64 5.33
C GLY A 29 -1.87 14.64 6.49
N THR A 30 -1.12 14.47 7.57
CA THR A 30 -1.12 15.40 8.71
C THR A 30 -0.56 16.78 8.36
N LEU A 31 0.53 16.83 7.58
CA LEU A 31 1.15 18.09 7.15
C LEU A 31 0.23 18.89 6.23
N VAL A 32 -0.47 18.22 5.33
CA VAL A 32 -1.43 18.84 4.41
C VAL A 32 -2.64 19.41 5.15
N ALA A 33 -3.10 18.75 6.22
CA ALA A 33 -4.18 19.27 7.05
C ALA A 33 -3.81 20.63 7.69
N GLN A 34 -2.53 20.86 7.97
CA GLN A 34 -2.01 22.12 8.50
C GLN A 34 -1.74 23.16 7.41
N SER A 35 -1.60 22.74 6.15
CA SER A 35 -1.33 23.61 5.00
C SER A 35 -2.23 23.25 3.82
N PRO A 36 -3.54 23.57 3.88
CA PRO A 36 -4.52 23.19 2.86
C PRO A 36 -4.18 23.68 1.45
N GLN A 37 -3.42 24.78 1.33
CA GLN A 37 -2.90 25.30 0.06
C GLN A 37 -2.03 24.28 -0.71
N ASN A 38 -1.43 23.32 -0.02
CA ASN A 38 -0.58 22.28 -0.61
C ASN A 38 -1.34 20.97 -0.93
N MET A 39 -2.65 20.93 -0.70
CA MET A 39 -3.44 19.70 -0.81
C MET A 39 -3.38 19.07 -2.20
N ARG A 40 -3.45 19.88 -3.27
CA ARG A 40 -3.36 19.38 -4.66
C ARG A 40 -2.03 18.67 -4.91
N PHE A 41 -0.92 19.31 -4.54
CA PHE A 41 0.42 18.73 -4.71
C PHE A 41 0.55 17.40 -3.96
N ALA A 42 0.06 17.34 -2.73
CA ALA A 42 0.16 16.13 -1.93
C ALA A 42 -0.70 14.97 -2.44
N VAL A 43 -1.92 15.26 -2.91
CA VAL A 43 -2.79 14.23 -3.53
C VAL A 43 -2.15 13.70 -4.81
N GLU A 44 -1.59 14.59 -5.66
CA GLU A 44 -0.88 14.18 -6.88
C GLU A 44 0.39 13.39 -6.58
N LEU A 45 1.16 13.81 -5.57
CA LEU A 45 2.35 13.08 -5.12
C LEU A 45 1.99 11.66 -4.66
N ASN A 46 0.98 11.54 -3.80
CA ASN A 46 0.50 10.24 -3.32
C ASN A 46 0.00 9.38 -4.48
N HIS A 47 -0.78 9.95 -5.40
CA HIS A 47 -1.27 9.23 -6.56
C HIS A 47 -0.15 8.70 -7.45
N ARG A 48 0.89 9.51 -7.71
CA ARG A 48 2.04 9.10 -8.52
C ARG A 48 2.87 8.03 -7.83
N ILE A 49 3.12 8.15 -6.53
CA ILE A 49 3.84 7.13 -5.76
C ILE A 49 3.03 5.82 -5.77
N GLU A 50 1.73 5.88 -5.52
CA GLU A 50 0.85 4.71 -5.52
C GLU A 50 0.83 4.02 -6.90
N SER A 51 0.55 4.77 -7.96
CA SER A 51 0.37 4.22 -9.31
C SER A 51 1.66 3.79 -10.00
N ARG A 52 2.78 4.49 -9.76
CA ARG A 52 4.05 4.23 -10.48
C ARG A 52 5.08 3.45 -9.67
N LEU A 53 4.96 3.43 -8.35
CA LEU A 53 5.92 2.74 -7.48
C LEU A 53 5.26 1.60 -6.71
N VAL A 54 4.25 1.90 -5.90
CA VAL A 54 3.67 0.92 -4.96
C VAL A 54 2.93 -0.20 -5.70
N LEU A 55 2.00 0.12 -6.61
CA LEU A 55 1.21 -0.90 -7.30
C LEU A 55 2.05 -1.83 -8.19
N PRO A 56 2.98 -1.33 -9.04
CA PRO A 56 3.83 -2.22 -9.83
C PRO A 56 4.72 -3.12 -8.98
N LEU A 57 5.29 -2.59 -7.89
CA LEU A 57 6.10 -3.38 -6.97
C LEU A 57 5.27 -4.36 -6.14
N ALA A 58 4.04 -4.02 -5.79
CA ALA A 58 3.12 -4.96 -5.16
C ALA A 58 2.86 -6.13 -6.13
N LEU A 59 2.53 -5.88 -7.39
CA LEU A 59 2.37 -6.96 -8.38
C LEU A 59 3.66 -7.79 -8.54
N THR A 60 4.82 -7.15 -8.54
CA THR A 60 6.13 -7.83 -8.58
C THR A 60 6.34 -8.70 -7.34
N MET A 61 5.92 -8.24 -6.16
CA MET A 61 5.93 -9.02 -4.92
C MET A 61 5.06 -10.27 -5.02
N LEU A 62 3.85 -10.17 -5.60
CA LEU A 62 2.96 -11.31 -5.79
C LEU A 62 3.59 -12.37 -6.71
N VAL A 63 4.19 -11.92 -7.82
CA VAL A 63 4.87 -12.82 -8.78
C VAL A 63 6.08 -13.48 -8.13
N SER A 64 6.94 -12.69 -7.48
CA SER A 64 8.15 -13.21 -6.83
C SER A 64 7.86 -14.11 -5.63
N GLY A 65 6.82 -13.82 -4.85
CA GLY A 65 6.36 -14.68 -3.76
C GLY A 65 5.82 -16.02 -4.26
N SER A 66 5.09 -16.00 -5.38
CA SER A 66 4.65 -17.23 -6.06
C SER A 66 5.84 -18.05 -6.58
N GLY A 67 6.86 -17.37 -7.13
CA GLY A 67 8.12 -18.00 -7.54
C GLY A 67 8.88 -18.65 -6.38
N LEU A 68 8.87 -18.03 -5.19
CA LEU A 68 9.44 -18.62 -3.97
C LEU A 68 8.72 -19.90 -3.55
N ILE A 69 7.38 -19.90 -3.56
CA ILE A 69 6.59 -21.08 -3.22
C ILE A 69 6.89 -22.23 -4.20
N TRP A 70 6.94 -21.93 -5.50
CA TRP A 70 7.24 -22.91 -6.52
C TRP A 70 8.65 -23.50 -6.36
N THR A 71 9.67 -22.65 -6.19
CA THR A 71 11.07 -23.07 -6.17
C THR A 71 11.52 -23.68 -4.85
N SER A 72 10.82 -23.41 -3.75
CA SER A 72 11.10 -24.00 -2.43
C SER A 72 10.51 -25.40 -2.24
N GLY A 73 9.59 -25.83 -3.11
CA GLY A 73 8.93 -27.14 -2.99
C GLY A 73 8.00 -27.24 -1.76
N ILE A 74 7.62 -26.11 -1.17
CA ILE A 74 6.79 -26.08 0.04
C ILE A 74 5.33 -26.35 -0.33
N ASN A 75 4.70 -27.25 0.43
CA ASN A 75 3.27 -27.49 0.30
C ASN A 75 2.49 -26.27 0.82
N PHE A 76 2.06 -25.40 -0.11
CA PHE A 76 1.24 -24.22 0.16
C PHE A 76 0.07 -24.53 1.09
N PHE A 77 -0.70 -25.58 0.76
CA PHE A 77 -1.92 -25.97 1.47
C PHE A 77 -1.68 -26.53 2.88
N GLN A 78 -0.44 -26.89 3.21
CA GLN A 78 -0.08 -27.41 4.54
C GLN A 78 0.60 -26.35 5.41
N THR A 79 0.88 -25.17 4.86
CA THR A 79 1.65 -24.12 5.54
C THR A 79 0.73 -22.97 5.95
N ALA A 80 0.07 -23.12 7.10
CA ALA A 80 -0.95 -22.19 7.59
C ALA A 80 -0.49 -20.71 7.61
N PHE A 81 0.75 -20.45 8.04
CA PHE A 81 1.33 -19.09 8.07
C PHE A 81 1.42 -18.46 6.69
N LEU A 82 1.76 -19.26 5.69
CA LEU A 82 1.89 -18.80 4.31
C LEU A 82 0.51 -18.54 3.70
N ILE A 83 -0.49 -19.39 4.00
CA ILE A 83 -1.88 -19.16 3.59
C ILE A 83 -2.41 -17.85 4.20
N VAL A 84 -2.22 -17.65 5.51
CA VAL A 84 -2.68 -16.43 6.19
C VAL A 84 -1.96 -15.20 5.65
N GLY A 85 -0.63 -15.25 5.48
CA GLY A 85 0.15 -14.15 4.93
C GLY A 85 -0.30 -13.76 3.51
N VAL A 86 -0.51 -14.74 2.64
CA VAL A 86 -1.01 -14.52 1.27
C VAL A 86 -2.45 -14.00 1.28
N ALA A 87 -3.32 -14.52 2.14
CA ALA A 87 -4.70 -14.04 2.25
C ALA A 87 -4.77 -12.58 2.70
N LEU A 88 -4.00 -12.20 3.73
CA LEU A 88 -3.90 -10.80 4.19
C LEU A 88 -3.33 -9.90 3.08
N TYR A 89 -2.35 -10.38 2.34
CA TYR A 89 -1.74 -9.66 1.22
C TYR A 89 -2.74 -9.43 0.07
N LEU A 90 -3.49 -10.45 -0.32
CA LEU A 90 -4.56 -10.34 -1.33
C LEU A 90 -5.67 -9.39 -0.86
N LEU A 91 -6.02 -9.41 0.43
CA LEU A 91 -6.97 -8.45 1.00
C LEU A 91 -6.43 -7.01 0.90
N ALA A 92 -5.16 -6.79 1.24
CA ALA A 92 -4.53 -5.47 1.13
C ALA A 92 -4.52 -4.97 -0.32
N LEU A 93 -4.19 -5.84 -1.29
CA LEU A 93 -4.27 -5.53 -2.72
C LEU A 93 -5.70 -5.20 -3.15
N ALA A 94 -6.69 -5.99 -2.73
CA ALA A 94 -8.08 -5.73 -3.04
C ALA A 94 -8.53 -4.36 -2.53
N ILE A 95 -8.14 -3.99 -1.31
CA ILE A 95 -8.42 -2.66 -0.75
C ILE A 95 -7.72 -1.56 -1.55
N ALA A 96 -6.45 -1.77 -1.93
CA ALA A 96 -5.70 -0.80 -2.72
C ALA A 96 -6.39 -0.51 -4.07
N PHE A 97 -6.72 -1.56 -4.83
CA PHE A 97 -7.35 -1.42 -6.15
C PHE A 97 -8.81 -0.98 -6.09
N ALA A 98 -9.61 -1.51 -5.16
CA ALA A 98 -11.04 -1.26 -5.11
C ALA A 98 -11.42 0.00 -4.31
N VAL A 99 -10.56 0.46 -3.40
CA VAL A 99 -10.88 1.55 -2.48
C VAL A 99 -9.88 2.70 -2.53
N LEU A 100 -8.59 2.45 -2.29
CA LEU A 100 -7.61 3.53 -2.16
C LEU A 100 -7.38 4.25 -3.49
N LEU A 101 -7.01 3.51 -4.54
CA LEU A 101 -6.77 4.05 -5.87
C LEU A 101 -7.94 4.90 -6.41
N PRO A 102 -9.20 4.40 -6.44
CA PRO A 102 -10.32 5.21 -6.94
C PRO A 102 -10.64 6.40 -6.01
N THR A 103 -10.39 6.29 -4.70
CA THR A 103 -10.60 7.41 -3.77
C THR A 103 -9.56 8.52 -4.02
N THR A 104 -8.29 8.16 -4.18
CA THR A 104 -7.21 9.10 -4.50
C THR A 104 -7.43 9.77 -5.86
N GLN A 105 -7.88 9.02 -6.88
CA GLN A 105 -8.23 9.60 -8.19
C GLN A 105 -9.38 10.61 -8.12
N ARG A 106 -10.42 10.32 -7.33
CA ARG A 106 -11.52 11.27 -7.12
C ARG A 106 -11.06 12.52 -6.38
N LEU A 107 -10.22 12.37 -5.36
CA LEU A 107 -9.61 13.50 -4.67
C LEU A 107 -8.78 14.36 -5.62
N LEU A 108 -8.04 13.74 -6.54
CA LEU A 108 -7.27 14.44 -7.56
C LEU A 108 -8.17 15.27 -8.47
N GLN A 109 -9.21 14.65 -9.05
CA GLN A 109 -10.17 15.33 -9.93
C GLN A 109 -10.83 16.53 -9.26
N ILE A 110 -11.24 16.40 -8.00
CA ILE A 110 -11.85 17.51 -7.27
C ILE A 110 -10.80 18.61 -7.00
N SER A 111 -9.56 18.24 -6.68
CA SER A 111 -8.48 19.20 -6.43
C SER A 111 -8.02 19.97 -7.69
N GLU A 112 -8.21 19.41 -8.88
CA GLU A 112 -7.90 20.07 -10.16
C GLU A 112 -8.91 21.16 -10.51
N HIS A 113 -10.17 20.98 -10.14
CA HIS A 113 -11.27 21.89 -10.43
C HIS A 113 -11.63 22.81 -9.25
N ALA A 114 -10.92 22.68 -8.14
CA ALA A 114 -11.11 23.53 -6.97
C ALA A 114 -10.67 24.97 -7.29
N PRO A 115 -11.51 25.98 -7.03
CA PRO A 115 -11.09 27.38 -7.09
C PRO A 115 -9.86 27.61 -6.22
N ALA A 116 -8.98 28.53 -6.64
CA ALA A 116 -7.87 28.95 -5.79
C ALA A 116 -8.42 29.37 -4.41
N PRO A 117 -7.80 28.93 -3.30
CA PRO A 117 -8.32 29.23 -1.97
C PRO A 117 -8.42 30.75 -1.80
N THR A 118 -9.65 31.25 -1.68
CA THR A 118 -9.90 32.65 -1.35
C THR A 118 -9.63 32.86 0.14
N PRO A 119 -8.98 33.97 0.54
CA PRO A 119 -8.90 34.33 1.95
C PRO A 119 -10.31 34.44 2.53
N GLY A 120 -10.66 33.57 3.50
CA GLY A 120 -12.01 33.49 4.07
C GLY A 120 -12.97 32.51 3.39
N GLY A 121 -12.53 31.77 2.37
CA GLY A 121 -13.31 30.67 1.78
C GLY A 121 -13.56 29.57 2.81
N GLY A 122 -14.83 29.16 2.95
CA GLY A 122 -15.24 28.08 3.84
C GLY A 122 -14.42 26.81 3.58
N GLY A 123 -14.24 26.00 4.64
CA GLY A 123 -13.43 24.78 4.60
C GLY A 123 -13.82 23.79 3.49
N PRO A 124 -13.03 22.72 3.29
CA PRO A 124 -13.21 21.78 2.18
C PRO A 124 -14.67 21.27 2.09
N PRO A 125 -15.23 21.10 0.88
CA PRO A 125 -16.58 20.60 0.70
C PRO A 125 -16.80 19.30 1.50
N PRO A 126 -17.98 19.06 2.08
CA PRO A 126 -18.26 17.85 2.87
C PRO A 126 -17.93 16.54 2.13
N GLN A 127 -18.11 16.53 0.80
CA GLN A 127 -17.77 15.40 -0.06
C GLN A 127 -16.25 15.11 -0.09
N VAL A 128 -15.40 16.14 -0.08
CA VAL A 128 -13.94 15.99 -0.01
C VAL A 128 -13.53 15.42 1.33
N MET A 129 -14.13 15.91 2.42
CA MET A 129 -13.84 15.39 3.77
C MET A 129 -14.26 13.93 3.93
N ALA A 130 -15.38 13.51 3.34
CA ALA A 130 -15.78 12.11 3.32
C ALA A 130 -14.75 11.22 2.59
N LEU A 131 -14.24 11.66 1.43
CA LEU A 131 -13.20 10.94 0.69
C LEU A 131 -11.87 10.88 1.45
N VAL A 132 -11.44 11.99 2.06
CA VAL A 132 -10.23 12.04 2.89
C VAL A 132 -10.34 11.06 4.06
N ARG A 133 -11.48 11.07 4.78
CA ARG A 133 -11.71 10.16 5.91
C ARG A 133 -11.71 8.70 5.47
N ARG A 134 -12.35 8.39 4.34
CA ARG A 134 -12.33 7.06 3.73
C ARG A 134 -10.90 6.63 3.42
N ASN A 135 -10.12 7.51 2.78
CA ASN A 135 -8.72 7.23 2.44
C ASN A 135 -7.86 6.98 3.69
N GLN A 136 -8.03 7.79 4.74
CA GLN A 136 -7.32 7.62 6.01
C GLN A 136 -7.67 6.30 6.71
N MET A 137 -8.95 5.95 6.76
CA MET A 137 -9.42 4.72 7.42
C MET A 137 -8.89 3.47 6.71
N PHE A 138 -9.08 3.39 5.39
CA PHE A 138 -8.59 2.24 4.62
C PHE A 138 -7.06 2.23 4.51
N GLY A 139 -6.41 3.40 4.43
CA GLY A 139 -4.94 3.49 4.42
C GLY A 139 -4.33 3.03 5.74
N GLY A 140 -4.89 3.44 6.88
CA GLY A 140 -4.48 2.98 8.19
C GLY A 140 -4.71 1.47 8.38
N PHE A 141 -5.87 0.97 7.97
CA PHE A 141 -6.16 -0.47 8.00
C PHE A 141 -5.18 -1.27 7.14
N THR A 142 -4.92 -0.84 5.91
CA THR A 142 -3.93 -1.46 5.02
C THR A 142 -2.52 -1.41 5.61
N THR A 143 -2.15 -0.34 6.30
CA THR A 143 -0.86 -0.24 7.02
C THR A 143 -0.75 -1.31 8.10
N ILE A 144 -1.80 -1.52 8.89
CA ILE A 144 -1.84 -2.56 9.92
C ILE A 144 -1.71 -3.95 9.27
N LEU A 145 -2.41 -4.21 8.17
CA LEU A 145 -2.27 -5.48 7.43
C LEU A 145 -0.81 -5.71 7.03
N PHE A 146 -0.12 -4.71 6.49
CA PHE A 146 1.28 -4.84 6.11
C PHE A 146 2.21 -5.08 7.30
N VAL A 147 1.99 -4.42 8.44
CA VAL A 147 2.76 -4.69 9.66
C VAL A 147 2.59 -6.15 10.10
N VAL A 148 1.36 -6.67 10.08
CA VAL A 148 1.08 -8.07 10.41
C VAL A 148 1.73 -9.02 9.40
N ILE A 149 1.66 -8.72 8.10
CA ILE A 149 2.31 -9.52 7.05
C ILE A 149 3.82 -9.55 7.26
N ILE A 150 4.46 -8.41 7.50
CA ILE A 150 5.90 -8.31 7.78
C ILE A 150 6.26 -9.15 9.01
N PHE A 151 5.49 -9.04 10.09
CA PHE A 151 5.70 -9.83 11.30
C PHE A 151 5.64 -11.34 11.03
N LEU A 152 4.63 -11.81 10.29
CA LEU A 152 4.50 -13.21 9.90
C LEU A 152 5.70 -13.68 9.07
N MET A 153 6.16 -12.84 8.13
CA MET A 153 7.29 -13.17 7.26
C MET A 153 8.64 -13.12 7.98
N ILE A 154 8.77 -12.35 9.06
CA ILE A 154 9.98 -12.32 9.89
C ILE A 154 10.05 -13.57 10.77
N ILE A 155 8.94 -13.97 11.40
CA ILE A 155 8.93 -15.12 12.31
C ILE A 155 9.10 -16.42 11.54
N GLN A 156 8.43 -16.56 10.40
CA GLN A 156 8.49 -17.77 9.61
C GLN A 156 8.73 -17.46 8.13
N PRO A 157 9.95 -17.04 7.75
CA PRO A 157 10.28 -16.65 6.40
C PRO A 157 10.03 -17.83 5.45
N GLY A 158 9.00 -17.69 4.61
CA GLY A 158 8.62 -18.70 3.63
C GLY A 158 8.26 -20.07 4.22
N GLY A 159 7.92 -20.18 5.52
CA GLY A 159 7.67 -21.50 6.13
C GLY A 159 8.90 -22.22 6.69
N ILE A 160 10.10 -21.63 6.60
CA ILE A 160 11.38 -22.36 6.72
C ILE A 160 11.99 -22.35 8.15
N ALA A 161 11.44 -21.63 9.14
CA ALA A 161 12.01 -21.60 10.50
C ALA A 161 10.99 -21.81 11.62
N LEU A 162 11.00 -23.05 12.15
CA LEU A 162 10.82 -23.54 13.54
C LEU A 162 10.60 -25.08 13.47
N ARG A 163 11.48 -25.76 12.74
CA ARG A 163 11.67 -27.21 12.78
C ARG A 163 13.16 -27.50 12.85
#